data_AF-A0A3D2YXR8-F1
#
_entry.id   AF-A0A3D2YXR8-F1
#
_cell.length_a   1.000
_cell.length_b   1.000
_cell.length_c   1.000
_cell.angle_alpha   90.00
_cell.angle_beta   90.00
_cell.angle_gamma   90.00
#
_symmetry.space_group_name_H-M   'P 1'
#
loop_
_entity.id
_entity.type
_entity.pdbx_description
1 polymer ?
#
loop_
_entity_poly.entity_id
_entity_poly.type
_entity_poly.pdbx_seq_one_letter_code
_entity_poly.pdbx_strand_id
1 'polypeptide(L)' 'MIHNFSASYAGHVVDENIGLEGMLANDRLYSNDQLIETFDWALDIAKHAESKGFEEFWMAEHHFQPEG' A
#
# COMPACT_ATOMS: atom_id res chain seq x y z
N MET A 1 -18.27 24.17 -7.48
CA MET A 1 -17.18 23.79 -6.56
C MET A 1 -17.18 22.29 -6.45
N ILE A 2 -16.00 21.67 -6.34
CA ILE A 2 -15.88 20.22 -6.08
C ILE A 2 -15.82 20.05 -4.56
N HIS A 3 -16.61 19.13 -4.03
CA HIS A 3 -16.76 18.91 -2.58
C HIS A 3 -16.33 17.52 -2.14
N ASN A 4 -16.43 16.52 -3.01
CA ASN A 4 -16.17 15.12 -2.70
C ASN A 4 -14.77 14.76 -3.18
N PHE A 5 -13.83 14.71 -2.24
CA PHE A 5 -12.46 14.27 -2.49
C PHE A 5 -12.26 12.89 -1.89
N SER A 6 -11.73 11.98 -2.69
CA SER A 6 -11.32 10.66 -2.26
C SER A 6 -9.81 10.51 -2.33
N ALA A 7 -9.27 9.64 -1.49
CA ALA A 7 -7.88 9.22 -1.53
C ALA A 7 -7.83 7.72 -1.86
N SER A 8 -6.78 7.28 -2.54
CA SER A 8 -6.54 5.86 -2.77
C SER A 8 -5.14 5.47 -2.31
N TYR A 9 -5.04 4.26 -1.77
CA TYR A 9 -3.79 3.65 -1.37
C TYR A 9 -3.77 2.20 -1.83
N ALA A 10 -2.84 1.88 -2.73
CA ALA A 10 -2.75 0.55 -3.32
C ALA A 10 -2.03 -0.48 -2.43
N GLY A 11 -1.39 -0.04 -1.34
CA GLY A 11 -0.49 -0.88 -0.55
C GLY A 11 0.87 -1.07 -1.25
N HIS A 12 1.95 -1.08 -0.47
CA HIS A 12 3.24 -1.57 -0.95
C HIS A 12 4.13 -1.97 0.23
N VAL A 13 5.00 -2.95 -0.02
CA VAL A 13 6.13 -3.28 0.86
C VAL A 13 7.36 -2.50 0.43
N VAL A 14 8.23 -2.17 1.39
CA VAL A 14 9.54 -1.60 1.11
C VAL A 14 10.53 -2.74 0.95
N ASP A 15 11.13 -2.83 -0.23
CA ASP A 15 12.11 -3.85 -0.57
C ASP A 15 13.50 -3.21 -0.65
N GLU A 16 14.50 -3.90 -0.08
CA GLU A 16 15.88 -3.44 -0.03
C GLU A 16 16.70 -3.95 -1.24
N ASN A 17 16.26 -5.02 -1.90
CA ASN A 17 17.01 -5.69 -2.97
C ASN A 17 16.45 -5.38 -4.38
N ILE A 18 16.31 -4.09 -4.68
CA ILE A 18 15.72 -3.58 -5.92
C ILE A 18 16.77 -3.03 -6.90
N GLY A 19 16.39 -2.87 -8.17
CA GLY A 19 17.23 -2.28 -9.22
C GLY A 19 17.70 -3.30 -10.26
N LEU A 20 18.64 -2.88 -11.12
CA LEU A 20 19.11 -3.70 -12.25
C LEU A 20 19.77 -5.01 -11.79
N GLU A 21 20.50 -4.98 -10.68
CA GLU A 21 21.15 -6.15 -10.08
C GLU A 21 20.33 -6.76 -8.92
N GLY A 22 19.11 -6.24 -8.69
CA GLY A 22 18.23 -6.69 -7.62
C GLY A 22 17.51 -8.00 -7.94
N MET A 23 16.73 -8.49 -6.96
CA MET A 23 15.89 -9.67 -7.13
C MET A 23 14.73 -9.38 -8.09
N LEU A 24 14.46 -10.32 -9.01
CA LEU A 24 13.32 -10.24 -9.92
C LEU A 24 12.02 -10.18 -9.13
N ALA A 25 11.05 -9.38 -9.58
CA ALA A 25 9.80 -9.17 -8.86
C ALA A 25 9.07 -10.48 -8.50
N ASN A 26 9.04 -11.45 -9.44
CA ASN A 26 8.37 -12.74 -9.26
C ASN A 26 9.13 -13.73 -8.37
N ASP A 27 10.40 -13.45 -8.07
CA ASP A 27 11.24 -14.30 -7.22
C ASP A 27 11.27 -13.80 -5.76
N ARG A 28 10.58 -12.70 -5.47
CA ARG A 28 10.50 -12.13 -4.13
C ARG A 28 9.45 -12.86 -3.31
N LEU A 29 9.76 -13.07 -2.04
CA LEU A 29 8.88 -13.71 -1.08
C LEU A 29 8.87 -12.86 0.19
N TYR A 30 7.68 -12.56 0.69
CA TYR A 30 7.49 -11.71 1.86
C TYR A 30 6.84 -12.50 2.99
N SER A 31 7.35 -12.31 4.19
CA SER A 31 6.70 -12.85 5.38
C SER A 31 5.42 -12.09 5.70
N ASN A 32 4.49 -12.73 6.43
CA ASN A 32 3.29 -12.05 6.93
C ASN A 32 3.63 -10.81 7.77
N ASP A 33 4.72 -10.86 8.54
CA ASP A 33 5.18 -9.74 9.36
C ASP A 33 5.56 -8.53 8.48
N GLN A 34 6.17 -8.75 7.31
CA GLN A 34 6.44 -7.66 6.35
C GLN A 34 5.16 -7.20 5.64
N LEU A 35 4.28 -8.13 5.26
CA LEU A 35 3.06 -7.79 4.54
C LEU A 35 2.11 -6.93 5.38
N ILE A 36 2.05 -7.16 6.70
CA ILE A 36 1.15 -6.41 7.58
C ILE A 36 1.59 -4.95 7.79
N GLU A 37 2.87 -4.62 7.58
CA GLU A 37 3.40 -3.25 7.76
C GLU A 37 2.67 -2.22 6.88
N THR A 38 2.15 -2.64 5.71
CA THR A 38 1.36 -1.78 4.81
C THR A 38 0.12 -1.18 5.48
N PHE A 39 -0.45 -1.85 6.50
CA PHE A 39 -1.66 -1.39 7.18
C PHE A 39 -1.40 -0.23 8.14
N ASP A 40 -0.20 -0.10 8.69
CA ASP A 40 0.15 1.06 9.52
C ASP A 40 0.12 2.34 8.68
N TRP A 41 0.63 2.28 7.45
CA TRP A 41 0.53 3.39 6.51
C TRP A 41 -0.89 3.65 6.05
N ALA A 42 -1.68 2.60 5.79
CA ALA A 42 -3.10 2.76 5.47
C ALA A 42 -3.84 3.51 6.59
N LEU A 43 -3.55 3.17 7.85
CA LEU A 43 -4.13 3.83 9.03
C LEU A 43 -3.70 5.30 9.15
N ASP A 44 -2.41 5.59 8.98
CA ASP A 44 -1.88 6.95 9.06
C ASP A 44 -2.41 7.85 7.94
N ILE A 45 -2.49 7.32 6.72
CA ILE A 45 -3.07 8.03 5.57
C ILE A 45 -4.57 8.28 5.81
N ALA A 46 -5.33 7.28 6.27
CA ALA A 46 -6.75 7.43 6.54
C ALA A 46 -7.03 8.52 7.59
N LYS A 47 -6.30 8.51 8.72
CA LYS A 47 -6.39 9.56 9.75
C LYS A 47 -6.02 10.93 9.20
N HIS A 48 -4.97 11.00 8.39
CA HIS A 48 -4.56 12.26 7.77
C HIS A 48 -5.63 12.78 6.81
N ALA A 49 -6.18 11.92 5.95
CA ALA A 49 -7.22 12.25 4.98
C ALA A 49 -8.50 12.75 5.68
N GLU A 50 -8.92 12.08 6.76
CA GLU A 50 -10.02 12.52 7.62
C GLU A 50 -9.77 13.94 8.14
N SER A 51 -8.57 14.23 8.64
CA SER A 51 -8.20 15.57 9.14
C SER A 51 -8.25 16.68 8.07
N LYS A 52 -8.24 16.32 6.79
CA LYS A 52 -8.31 17.23 5.64
C LYS A 52 -9.69 17.29 5.00
N GLY A 53 -10.67 16.53 5.48
CA GLY A 53 -12.03 16.52 4.96
C GLY A 53 -12.22 15.66 3.71
N PHE A 54 -11.37 14.65 3.50
CA PHE A 54 -11.65 13.62 2.50
C PHE A 54 -12.78 12.72 3.00
N GLU A 55 -13.65 12.29 2.08
CA GLU A 55 -14.87 11.53 2.43
C GLU A 55 -14.71 10.03 2.22
N GLU A 56 -13.79 9.63 1.35
CA GLU A 56 -13.61 8.23 0.94
C GLU A 56 -12.13 7.86 0.90
N PHE A 57 -11.83 6.65 1.38
CA PHE A 57 -10.51 6.05 1.29
C PHE A 57 -10.61 4.69 0.60
N TRP A 58 -9.98 4.59 -0.57
CA TRP A 58 -10.01 3.42 -1.44
C TRP A 58 -8.75 2.58 -1.26
N MET A 59 -8.92 1.29 -0.99
CA MET A 59 -7.83 0.33 -0.92
C MET A 59 -7.90 -0.66 -2.08
N ALA A 60 -6.76 -1.19 -2.47
CA ALA A 60 -6.65 -2.23 -3.49
C ALA A 60 -6.17 -3.55 -2.89
N GLU A 61 -6.58 -4.65 -3.52
CA GLU A 61 -6.12 -6.00 -3.25
C GLU A 61 -5.62 -6.59 -4.57
N HIS A 62 -4.46 -7.24 -4.55
CA HIS A 62 -3.74 -7.64 -5.75
C HIS A 62 -3.14 -9.03 -5.62
N HIS A 63 -3.61 -9.98 -6.43
CA HIS A 63 -3.16 -11.37 -6.43
C HIS A 63 -2.10 -11.62 -7.50
N PHE A 64 -0.92 -11.04 -7.30
CA PHE A 64 0.20 -11.16 -8.26
C PHE A 64 1.38 -11.97 -7.75
N GLN A 65 1.51 -12.15 -6.43
CA GLN A 65 2.61 -12.88 -5.78
C GLN A 65 2.08 -14.14 -5.08
N PRO A 66 2.97 -15.08 -4.67
CA PRO A 66 2.54 -16.31 -4.00
C PRO A 66 1.71 -16.10 -2.73
N GLU A 67 1.87 -14.96 -2.08
CA GLU A 67 1.16 -14.56 -0.86
C GLU A 67 -0.27 -14.07 -1.12
N GLY A 68 -0.63 -13.85 -2.39
CA GLY A 68 -1.93 -13.32 -2.84
C GLY A 68 -1.90 -11.84 -3.14
#